data_AF-A0A7C7V591-F1
#
_entry.id   AF-A0A7C7V591-F1
#
_cell.length_a   1.000
_cell.length_b   1.000
_cell.length_c   1.000
_cell.angle_alpha   90.00
_cell.angle_beta   90.00
_cell.angle_gamma   90.00
#
_symmetry.space_group_name_H-M   'P 1'
#
loop_
_entity.id
_entity.type
_entity.pdbx_description
1 polymer ?
#
loop_
_entity_poly.entity_id
_entity_poly.type
_entity_poly.pdbx_seq_one_letter_code
_entity_poly.pdbx_strand_id
1 'polypeptide(L)'
;MRTTARLLTVVLAVVLASSIPWPARGQQPGIHSGSSQPSKKTDPRELRRRSDDLLRRARQAMEEGDLDAAGKLLAEAESLGAKYGALEFGDTPAKVRRDLERKIKGQSNRSLLSGLFVPWSHQSKGPRMASDPFQGRPTDSTAGAQLLNDPKTQAKSFLRLGRQLLEQGNLEGAVHYYHRAAAVKASFGPHEDSPERLAADIRKAGGR
;
A
#
# COMPACT_ATOMS: atom_id res chain seq x y z
N MET A 1 20.48 -26.60 -42.40
CA MET A 1 21.05 -27.88 -41.94
C MET A 1 20.23 -28.37 -40.76
N ARG A 2 19.59 -29.53 -40.91
CA ARG A 2 18.72 -30.18 -39.92
C ARG A 2 19.51 -31.31 -39.25
N THR A 3 19.45 -31.40 -37.92
CA THR A 3 19.77 -32.60 -37.12
C THR A 3 19.10 -32.43 -35.74
N THR A 4 17.89 -32.95 -35.47
CA THR A 4 17.50 -34.30 -35.00
C THR A 4 18.22 -34.81 -33.75
N ALA A 5 17.47 -34.96 -32.64
CA ALA A 5 17.50 -36.15 -31.79
C ALA A 5 16.26 -36.19 -30.87
N ARG A 6 15.30 -37.04 -31.24
CA ARG A 6 14.29 -37.59 -30.33
C ARG A 6 14.94 -38.78 -29.61
N LEU A 7 14.81 -38.87 -28.29
CA LEU A 7 14.96 -40.15 -27.58
C LEU A 7 13.83 -40.25 -26.56
N LEU A 8 13.04 -41.28 -26.77
CA LEU A 8 11.81 -41.66 -26.10
C LEU A 8 12.12 -43.06 -25.60
N THR A 9 12.25 -43.25 -24.28
CA THR A 9 12.32 -44.60 -23.71
C THR A 9 11.58 -44.66 -22.38
N VAL A 10 10.52 -45.45 -22.43
CA VAL A 10 9.61 -45.93 -21.38
C VAL A 10 10.32 -47.01 -20.54
N VAL A 11 9.85 -47.24 -19.30
CA VAL A 11 9.73 -48.52 -18.51
C VAL A 11 9.67 -48.12 -17.02
N LEU A 12 8.55 -48.14 -16.29
CA LEU A 12 7.71 -49.25 -15.75
C LEU A 12 8.30 -49.97 -14.52
N ALA A 13 7.44 -50.13 -13.50
CA ALA A 13 7.44 -51.06 -12.35
C ALA A 13 8.16 -50.58 -11.05
N VAL A 14 7.55 -50.43 -9.86
CA VAL A 14 6.51 -51.13 -9.07
C VAL A 14 7.10 -52.00 -7.93
N VAL A 15 6.63 -51.69 -6.71
CA VAL A 15 6.63 -52.41 -5.41
C VAL A 15 7.92 -52.51 -4.58
N LEU A 16 7.81 -52.05 -3.32
CA LEU A 16 8.02 -52.79 -2.05
C LEU A 16 7.77 -51.79 -0.89
N ALA A 17 6.57 -51.74 -0.30
CA ALA A 17 6.09 -52.58 0.81
C ALA A 17 6.82 -52.33 2.14
N SER A 18 6.22 -51.48 2.99
CA SER A 18 6.41 -51.53 4.45
C SER A 18 5.04 -51.56 5.12
N SER A 19 4.68 -52.76 5.55
CA SER A 19 3.47 -53.13 6.26
C SER A 19 3.47 -52.57 7.68
N ILE A 20 2.36 -51.94 8.09
CA ILE A 20 1.98 -51.86 9.51
C ILE A 20 0.57 -52.43 9.64
N PRO A 21 0.41 -53.65 10.18
CA PRO A 21 -0.89 -54.21 10.50
C PRO A 21 -1.34 -53.71 11.89
N TRP A 22 -2.50 -53.04 11.96
CA TRP A 22 -3.26 -52.95 13.20
C TRP A 22 -4.57 -53.72 13.07
N PRO A 23 -4.92 -54.55 14.07
CA PRO A 23 -6.05 -55.45 14.00
C PRO A 23 -7.38 -54.71 14.10
N ALA A 24 -8.35 -55.30 13.41
CA ALA A 24 -9.72 -54.88 13.36
C ALA A 24 -10.45 -54.97 14.71
N ARG A 25 -11.48 -54.11 14.81
CA ARG A 25 -12.82 -54.40 15.34
C ARG A 25 -13.11 -54.01 16.79
N GLY A 26 -13.42 -52.72 16.96
CA GLY A 26 -14.44 -52.24 17.89
C GLY A 26 -15.60 -51.64 17.10
N GLN A 27 -16.69 -52.39 16.99
CA GLN A 27 -17.96 -51.95 16.42
C GLN A 27 -18.58 -50.88 17.34
N GLN A 28 -18.85 -49.68 16.84
CA GLN A 28 -19.86 -48.80 17.41
C GLN A 28 -20.81 -48.31 16.30
N PRO A 29 -22.12 -48.65 16.37
CA PRO A 29 -23.12 -48.12 15.46
C PRO A 29 -23.55 -46.74 15.97
N GLY A 30 -22.99 -45.70 15.35
CA GLY A 30 -23.30 -44.30 15.62
C GLY A 30 -23.87 -43.65 14.37
N ILE A 31 -25.16 -43.87 14.15
CA ILE A 31 -26.12 -42.95 13.56
C ILE A 31 -25.60 -41.65 12.90
N HIS A 32 -25.84 -41.54 11.59
CA HIS A 32 -26.06 -40.34 10.77
C HIS A 32 -25.21 -39.09 11.01
N SER A 33 -24.48 -38.67 9.97
CA SER A 33 -24.68 -37.35 9.34
C SER A 33 -23.80 -37.14 8.11
N GLY A 34 -24.46 -36.87 6.99
CA GLY A 34 -23.99 -35.94 5.96
C GLY A 34 -22.61 -36.18 5.37
N SER A 35 -22.54 -37.07 4.37
CA SER A 35 -21.67 -36.86 3.21
C SER A 35 -22.06 -35.54 2.53
N SER A 36 -21.60 -34.42 3.09
CA SER A 36 -21.62 -33.12 2.44
C SER A 36 -20.24 -32.94 1.85
N GLN A 37 -20.03 -33.37 0.60
CA GLN A 37 -19.07 -32.70 -0.25
C GLN A 37 -19.49 -31.23 -0.28
N PRO A 38 -18.72 -30.28 0.31
CA PRO A 38 -19.08 -28.89 0.17
C PRO A 38 -18.80 -28.52 -1.28
N SER A 39 -19.88 -28.33 -2.02
CA SER A 39 -19.85 -27.66 -3.31
C SER A 39 -19.06 -26.37 -3.16
N LYS A 40 -18.11 -26.11 -4.06
CA LYS A 40 -17.28 -24.90 -4.16
C LYS A 40 -18.12 -23.62 -4.18
N LYS A 41 -18.60 -23.19 -3.02
CA LYS A 41 -19.09 -21.85 -2.73
C LYS A 41 -18.17 -21.36 -1.65
N THR A 42 -17.14 -20.60 -2.02
CA THR A 42 -16.15 -20.13 -1.05
C THR A 42 -16.86 -19.37 0.06
N ASP A 43 -16.88 -19.93 1.26
CA ASP A 43 -17.58 -19.33 2.37
C ASP A 43 -16.96 -17.96 2.69
N PRO A 44 -17.77 -16.90 2.91
CA PRO A 44 -17.24 -15.57 3.21
C PRO A 44 -16.36 -15.56 4.47
N ARG A 45 -16.62 -16.47 5.41
CA ARG A 45 -15.77 -16.67 6.60
C ARG A 45 -14.42 -17.29 6.26
N GLU A 46 -14.36 -18.18 5.27
CA GLU A 46 -13.12 -18.81 4.81
C GLU A 46 -12.28 -17.83 3.99
N LEU A 47 -12.90 -17.05 3.11
CA LEU A 47 -12.26 -15.94 2.39
C LEU A 47 -11.59 -14.97 3.37
N ARG A 48 -12.31 -14.64 4.45
CA ARG A 48 -11.80 -13.74 5.49
C ARG A 48 -10.60 -14.34 6.23
N ARG A 49 -10.67 -15.60 6.67
CA ARG A 49 -9.53 -16.27 7.31
C ARG A 49 -8.29 -16.28 6.41
N ARG A 50 -8.46 -16.66 5.14
CA ARG A 50 -7.36 -16.65 4.16
C ARG A 50 -6.77 -15.25 3.96
N SER A 51 -7.62 -14.24 3.88
CA SER A 51 -7.20 -12.84 3.82
C SER A 51 -6.43 -12.43 5.08
N ASP A 52 -6.91 -12.78 6.27
CA ASP A 52 -6.24 -12.48 7.54
C ASP A 52 -4.86 -13.18 7.66
N ASP A 53 -4.74 -14.41 7.15
CA ASP A 53 -3.46 -15.12 7.05
C ASP A 53 -2.47 -14.40 6.12
N LEU A 54 -2.93 -13.94 4.96
CA LEU A 54 -2.11 -13.18 4.01
C LEU A 54 -1.67 -11.84 4.59
N LEU A 55 -2.56 -11.11 5.28
CA LEU A 55 -2.23 -9.83 5.91
C LEU A 55 -1.19 -10.00 7.03
N ARG A 56 -1.28 -11.07 7.82
CA ARG A 56 -0.26 -11.40 8.84
C ARG A 56 1.11 -11.65 8.21
N ARG A 57 1.17 -12.46 7.15
CA ARG A 57 2.42 -12.72 6.41
C ARG A 57 2.98 -11.45 5.76
N ALA A 58 2.10 -10.60 5.20
CA ALA A 58 2.51 -9.33 4.63
C ALA A 58 3.16 -8.42 5.67
N ARG A 59 2.63 -8.39 6.91
CA ARG A 59 3.27 -7.64 8.00
C ARG A 59 4.61 -8.23 8.40
N GLN A 60 4.71 -9.55 8.53
CA GLN A 60 5.97 -10.21 8.82
C GLN A 60 7.04 -9.87 7.75
N ALA A 61 6.69 -9.99 6.47
CA ALA A 61 7.57 -9.60 5.36
C ALA A 61 7.98 -8.12 5.44
N MET A 62 7.06 -7.23 5.81
CA MET A 62 7.39 -5.82 6.06
C MET A 62 8.35 -5.62 7.24
N GLU A 63 8.27 -6.44 8.30
CA GLU A 63 9.19 -6.42 9.44
C GLU A 63 10.58 -6.94 9.05
N GLU A 64 10.62 -7.94 8.19
CA GLU A 64 11.84 -8.50 7.59
C GLU A 64 12.49 -7.54 6.55
N GLY A 65 11.76 -6.51 6.10
CA GLY A 65 12.22 -5.53 5.12
C GLY A 65 11.92 -5.91 3.67
N ASP A 66 11.23 -7.02 3.47
CA ASP A 66 10.85 -7.57 2.17
C ASP A 66 9.54 -6.94 1.65
N LEU A 67 9.66 -5.66 1.27
CA LEU A 67 8.50 -4.84 0.88
C LEU A 67 7.83 -5.31 -0.42
N ASP A 68 8.58 -5.96 -1.32
CA ASP A 68 8.05 -6.54 -2.56
C ASP A 68 7.16 -7.76 -2.27
N ALA A 69 7.64 -8.69 -1.45
CA ALA A 69 6.87 -9.85 -1.01
C ALA A 69 5.61 -9.43 -0.23
N ALA A 70 5.73 -8.42 0.65
CA ALA A 70 4.59 -7.86 1.35
C ALA A 70 3.52 -7.28 0.41
N GLY A 71 3.93 -6.57 -0.66
CA GLY A 71 3.03 -6.02 -1.66
C GLY A 71 2.25 -7.09 -2.42
N LYS A 72 2.91 -8.19 -2.79
CA LYS A 72 2.26 -9.34 -3.47
C LYS A 72 1.21 -10.01 -2.59
N LEU A 73 1.56 -10.29 -1.33
CA LEU A 73 0.65 -10.88 -0.34
C LEU A 73 -0.57 -9.99 -0.08
N LEU A 74 -0.37 -8.68 -0.03
CA LEU A 74 -1.43 -7.70 0.12
C LEU A 74 -2.37 -7.69 -1.10
N ALA A 75 -1.83 -7.70 -2.32
CA ALA A 75 -2.63 -7.74 -3.54
C ALA A 75 -3.47 -9.02 -3.63
N GLU A 76 -2.91 -10.16 -3.20
CA GLU A 76 -3.63 -11.42 -3.12
C GLU A 76 -4.77 -11.36 -2.09
N ALA A 77 -4.53 -10.77 -0.91
CA ALA A 77 -5.56 -10.57 0.11
C ALA A 77 -6.70 -9.65 -0.39
N GLU A 78 -6.36 -8.57 -1.11
CA GLU A 78 -7.35 -7.68 -1.74
C GLU A 78 -8.17 -8.42 -2.82
N SER A 79 -7.52 -9.31 -3.60
CA SER A 79 -8.20 -10.12 -4.62
C SER A 79 -9.18 -11.14 -4.06
N LEU A 80 -9.02 -11.57 -2.80
CA LEU A 80 -9.97 -12.46 -2.14
C LEU A 80 -11.31 -11.75 -1.83
N GLY A 81 -11.36 -10.42 -1.89
CA GLY A 81 -12.59 -9.65 -1.73
C GLY A 81 -13.28 -9.85 -0.37
N ALA A 82 -12.49 -10.21 0.66
CA ALA A 82 -13.02 -10.42 2.00
C ALA A 82 -13.70 -9.13 2.49
N LYS A 83 -14.99 -9.23 2.85
CA LYS A 83 -15.75 -8.07 3.34
C LYS A 83 -15.37 -7.78 4.78
N TYR A 84 -14.65 -6.69 4.98
CA TYR A 84 -14.38 -6.10 6.29
C TYR A 84 -15.49 -5.09 6.61
N GLY A 85 -16.17 -5.25 7.75
CA GLY A 85 -17.17 -4.30 8.24
C GLY A 85 -16.56 -3.01 8.80
N ALA A 86 -17.33 -1.92 8.86
CA ALA A 86 -16.85 -0.60 9.30
C ALA A 86 -16.36 -0.54 10.77
N LEU A 87 -16.72 -1.52 11.60
CA LEU A 87 -16.39 -1.63 13.03
C LEU A 87 -15.23 -2.62 13.31
N GLU A 88 -14.51 -3.05 12.29
CA GLU A 88 -13.45 -4.05 12.43
C GLU A 88 -12.15 -3.43 12.97
N PHE A 89 -11.86 -3.70 14.24
CA PHE A 89 -10.65 -3.27 14.94
C PHE A 89 -9.40 -4.09 14.59
N GLY A 90 -9.44 -4.94 13.57
CA GLY A 90 -8.34 -5.78 13.12
C GLY A 90 -7.42 -5.15 12.07
N ASP A 91 -6.55 -6.00 11.52
CA ASP A 91 -5.78 -5.71 10.31
C ASP A 91 -6.67 -5.76 9.09
N THR A 92 -6.79 -4.62 8.42
CA THR A 92 -7.49 -4.51 7.16
C THR A 92 -6.49 -4.30 6.04
N PRO A 93 -6.80 -4.72 4.80
CA PRO A 93 -5.93 -4.50 3.66
C PRO A 93 -5.55 -3.02 3.52
N ALA A 94 -6.49 -2.11 3.78
CA ALA A 94 -6.25 -0.67 3.77
C ALA A 94 -5.19 -0.20 4.79
N LYS A 95 -5.17 -0.76 6.01
CA LYS A 95 -4.15 -0.44 7.02
C LYS A 95 -2.79 -0.97 6.62
N VAL A 96 -2.71 -2.22 6.17
CA VAL A 96 -1.46 -2.86 5.73
C VAL A 96 -0.89 -2.13 4.51
N ARG A 97 -1.72 -1.75 3.54
CA ARG A 97 -1.33 -0.92 2.39
C ARG A 97 -0.70 0.41 2.81
N ARG A 98 -1.35 1.11 3.73
CA ARG A 98 -0.85 2.40 4.23
C ARG A 98 0.49 2.23 4.95
N ASP A 99 0.65 1.15 5.72
CA ASP A 99 1.92 0.87 6.40
C ASP A 99 3.04 0.51 5.42
N LEU A 100 2.74 -0.32 4.42
CA LEU A 100 3.66 -0.68 3.35
C LEU A 100 4.15 0.56 2.61
N GLU A 101 3.25 1.45 2.21
CA GLU A 101 3.61 2.69 1.52
C GLU A 101 4.50 3.59 2.39
N ARG A 102 4.22 3.68 3.70
CA ARG A 102 5.10 4.41 4.63
C ARG A 102 6.47 3.77 4.74
N LYS A 103 6.58 2.44 4.77
CA LYS A 103 7.87 1.76 4.81
C LYS A 103 8.65 1.95 3.51
N ILE A 104 7.99 1.87 2.35
CA ILE A 104 8.61 2.13 1.04
C ILE A 104 9.17 3.57 1.01
N LYS A 105 8.33 4.57 1.33
CA LYS A 105 8.75 5.98 1.37
C LYS A 105 9.81 6.26 2.44
N GLY A 106 9.69 5.63 3.60
CA GLY A 106 10.64 5.74 4.70
C GLY A 106 11.99 5.11 4.39
N GLN A 107 12.03 4.02 3.61
CA GLN A 107 13.27 3.41 3.12
C GLN A 107 13.95 4.31 2.10
N SER A 108 13.18 4.93 1.18
CA SER A 108 13.70 5.97 0.28
C SER A 108 14.25 7.18 1.06
N ASN A 109 13.58 7.59 2.14
CA ASN A 109 13.98 8.75 2.94
C ASN A 109 15.11 8.45 3.92
N ARG A 110 15.26 7.22 4.42
CA ARG A 110 16.45 6.80 5.21
C ARG A 110 17.73 6.85 4.39
N SER A 111 17.65 6.63 3.08
CA SER A 111 18.78 6.85 2.17
C SER A 111 19.20 8.33 2.07
N LEU A 112 18.35 9.26 2.50
CA LEU A 112 18.61 10.70 2.53
C LEU A 112 18.84 11.24 3.96
N LEU A 113 18.58 10.43 5.00
CA LEU A 113 18.63 10.84 6.42
C LEU A 113 19.82 10.26 7.21
N SER A 114 20.76 9.55 6.58
CA SER A 114 22.01 9.10 7.22
C SER A 114 22.99 10.25 7.55
N GLY A 115 22.59 11.52 7.40
CA GLY A 115 23.39 12.69 7.75
C GLY A 115 22.79 13.63 8.81
N LEU A 116 21.65 13.31 9.43
CA LEU A 116 20.89 14.30 10.22
C LEU A 116 20.48 13.83 11.63
N PHE A 117 21.29 12.99 12.29
CA PHE A 117 21.07 12.64 13.70
C PHE A 117 22.21 13.18 14.57
N VAL A 118 22.01 14.41 15.08
CA VAL A 118 22.79 14.95 16.21
C VAL A 118 21.91 14.81 17.47
N PRO A 119 22.30 14.02 18.47
CA PRO A 119 21.59 13.96 19.75
C PRO A 119 21.88 15.21 20.58
N TRP A 120 20.81 15.74 21.16
CA TRP A 120 20.69 17.00 21.87
C TRP A 120 21.54 17.07 23.14
N SER A 121 22.49 18.01 23.20
CA SER A 121 22.96 18.62 24.45
C SER A 121 22.87 20.16 24.33
N HIS A 122 22.32 20.76 25.39
CA HIS A 122 21.93 22.16 25.52
C HIS A 122 23.14 23.12 25.46
N GLN A 123 22.97 24.34 24.90
CA GLN A 123 23.39 25.62 25.54
C GLN A 123 23.10 26.87 24.65
N SER A 124 22.10 27.65 25.09
CA SER A 124 21.89 29.12 25.04
C SER A 124 21.87 30.00 23.75
N LYS A 125 20.81 30.83 23.74
CA LYS A 125 20.61 32.21 23.24
C LYS A 125 20.72 32.52 21.73
N GLY A 126 19.55 32.52 21.09
CA GLY A 126 19.19 33.23 19.85
C GLY A 126 17.70 32.99 19.56
N PRO A 127 16.92 33.94 18.98
CA PRO A 127 15.48 33.76 18.77
C PRO A 127 15.24 32.72 17.68
N ARG A 128 15.06 31.46 18.09
CA ARG A 128 14.68 30.34 17.24
C ARG A 128 13.17 30.36 17.05
N MET A 129 12.67 30.80 15.90
CA MET A 129 11.37 30.33 15.42
C MET A 129 11.57 28.93 14.83
N ALA A 130 11.85 27.97 15.70
CA ALA A 130 11.59 26.57 15.44
C ALA A 130 10.08 26.40 15.61
N SER A 131 9.35 26.45 14.49
CA SER A 131 7.94 26.06 14.47
C SER A 131 7.84 24.58 14.82
N ASP A 132 7.51 24.35 16.09
CA ASP A 132 7.19 23.05 16.66
C ASP A 132 6.04 22.42 15.85
N PRO A 133 6.26 21.31 15.11
CA PRO A 133 5.26 20.74 14.21
C PRO A 133 4.14 20.01 14.96
N PHE A 134 4.16 19.97 16.29
CA PHE A 134 3.22 19.25 17.12
C PHE A 134 2.33 20.13 18.00
N GLN A 135 2.61 21.43 18.08
CA GLN A 135 1.84 22.40 18.90
C GLN A 135 0.58 22.96 18.20
N GLY A 136 0.23 22.46 17.02
CA GLY A 136 -0.87 23.02 16.21
C GLY A 136 -1.92 22.01 15.73
N ARG A 137 -2.00 20.80 16.31
CA ARG A 137 -2.98 19.81 15.88
C ARG A 137 -4.24 19.91 16.74
N PRO A 138 -5.34 20.53 16.28
CA PRO A 138 -6.63 20.30 16.93
C PRO A 138 -6.90 18.79 16.87
N THR A 139 -7.16 18.21 18.04
CA THR A 139 -7.54 16.82 18.24
C THR A 139 -8.94 16.59 17.71
N ASP A 140 -9.12 16.69 16.40
CA ASP A 140 -10.35 16.32 15.72
C ASP A 140 -9.99 15.36 14.59
N SER A 141 -10.21 14.07 14.84
CA SER A 141 -10.00 13.02 13.82
C SER A 141 -11.02 13.08 12.68
N THR A 142 -11.94 14.06 12.68
CA THR A 142 -12.86 14.39 11.59
C THR A 142 -12.28 15.51 10.71
N ALA A 143 -11.48 16.43 11.27
CA ALA A 143 -10.81 17.50 10.53
C ALA A 143 -9.78 16.99 9.51
N GLY A 144 -9.16 15.83 9.74
CA GLY A 144 -8.25 15.20 8.77
C GLY A 144 -8.94 14.70 7.50
N ALA A 145 -10.20 14.26 7.60
CA ALA A 145 -11.02 13.88 6.44
C ALA A 145 -11.62 15.12 5.76
N GLN A 146 -11.96 16.16 6.53
CA GLN A 146 -12.42 17.45 6.00
C GLN A 146 -11.31 18.21 5.25
N LEU A 147 -10.06 18.17 5.73
CA LEU A 147 -8.90 18.77 5.05
C LEU A 147 -8.59 18.09 3.71
N LEU A 148 -8.92 16.80 3.56
CA LEU A 148 -8.75 16.09 2.29
C LEU A 148 -9.84 16.46 1.26
N ASN A 149 -11.01 16.88 1.74
CA ASN A 149 -12.10 17.45 0.96
C ASN A 149 -12.07 18.99 0.88
N ASP A 150 -11.05 19.62 1.47
CA ASP A 150 -10.91 21.06 1.43
C ASP A 150 -10.43 21.49 0.04
N PRO A 151 -11.13 22.41 -0.64
CA PRO A 151 -10.78 22.84 -1.99
C PRO A 151 -9.36 23.40 -2.05
N LYS A 152 -8.88 24.10 -1.00
CA LYS A 152 -7.52 24.64 -0.99
C LYS A 152 -6.48 23.53 -0.92
N THR A 153 -6.71 22.47 -0.14
CA THR A 153 -5.83 21.29 -0.12
C THR A 153 -5.79 20.59 -1.48
N GLN A 154 -6.96 20.41 -2.11
CA GLN A 154 -7.04 19.79 -3.43
C GLN A 154 -6.27 20.61 -4.47
N ALA A 155 -6.48 21.94 -4.49
CA ALA A 155 -5.77 22.83 -5.40
C ALA A 155 -4.26 22.78 -5.19
N LYS A 156 -3.77 22.77 -3.93
CA LYS A 156 -2.35 22.61 -3.61
C LYS A 156 -1.75 21.31 -4.13
N SER A 157 -2.50 20.20 -4.09
CA SER A 157 -2.03 18.93 -4.64
C SER A 157 -1.85 18.99 -6.15
N PHE A 158 -2.78 19.62 -6.88
CA PHE A 158 -2.64 19.85 -8.32
C PHE A 158 -1.44 20.75 -8.65
N LEU A 159 -1.19 21.81 -7.88
CA LEU A 159 -0.04 22.69 -8.09
C LEU A 159 1.29 21.96 -7.95
N ARG A 160 1.40 21.08 -6.94
CA ARG A 160 2.59 20.22 -6.76
C ARG A 160 2.81 19.28 -7.94
N LEU A 161 1.76 18.66 -8.46
CA LEU A 161 1.85 17.78 -9.63
C LEU A 161 2.28 18.57 -10.88
N GLY A 162 1.70 19.76 -11.08
CA GLY A 162 2.07 20.63 -12.20
C GLY A 162 3.53 21.09 -12.15
N ARG A 163 4.04 21.43 -10.97
CA ARG A 163 5.46 21.75 -10.74
C ARG A 163 6.37 20.59 -11.11
N GLN A 164 6.05 19.40 -10.61
CA GLN A 164 6.85 18.20 -10.88
C GLN A 164 6.91 17.89 -12.38
N LEU A 165 5.80 18.09 -13.10
CA LEU A 165 5.76 17.89 -14.55
C LEU A 165 6.52 18.97 -15.31
N LEU A 166 6.49 20.22 -14.83
CA LEU A 166 7.32 21.30 -15.36
C LEU A 166 8.81 21.00 -15.18
N GLU A 167 9.21 20.51 -14.01
CA GLU A 167 10.59 20.07 -13.74
C GLU A 167 11.03 18.90 -14.65
N GLN A 168 10.07 18.05 -15.05
CA GLN A 168 10.29 16.97 -16.01
C GLN A 168 10.28 17.45 -17.48
N GLY A 169 10.05 18.73 -17.74
CA GLY A 169 9.89 19.29 -19.09
C GLY A 169 8.56 18.95 -19.76
N ASN A 170 7.63 18.33 -19.03
CA ASN A 170 6.29 18.01 -19.52
C ASN A 170 5.34 19.21 -19.32
N LEU A 171 5.43 20.15 -20.26
CA LEU A 171 4.65 21.40 -20.26
C LEU A 171 3.15 21.15 -20.38
N GLU A 172 2.73 20.24 -21.27
CA GLU A 172 1.32 19.85 -21.47
C GLU A 172 0.70 19.31 -20.17
N GLY A 173 1.42 18.42 -19.48
CA GLY A 173 1.01 17.90 -18.17
C GLY A 173 0.89 19.02 -17.14
N ALA A 174 1.85 19.94 -17.11
CA ALA A 174 1.82 21.09 -16.20
C ALA A 174 0.61 22.01 -16.45
N VAL A 175 0.30 22.31 -17.72
CA VAL A 175 -0.88 23.11 -18.15
C VAL A 175 -2.17 22.44 -17.68
N HIS A 176 -2.28 21.14 -17.89
CA HIS A 176 -3.45 20.38 -17.48
C HIS A 176 -3.70 20.45 -15.96
N TYR A 177 -2.67 20.33 -15.13
CA TYR A 177 -2.82 20.48 -13.68
C TYR A 177 -3.04 21.94 -13.24
N TYR A 178 -2.51 22.92 -13.97
CA TYR A 178 -2.85 24.32 -13.77
C TYR A 178 -4.35 24.57 -13.92
N HIS A 179 -4.98 24.08 -15.01
CA HIS A 179 -6.42 24.24 -15.20
C HIS A 179 -7.24 23.60 -14.09
N ARG A 180 -6.83 22.42 -13.61
CA ARG A 180 -7.47 21.76 -12.47
C ARG A 180 -7.34 22.59 -11.20
N ALA A 181 -6.17 23.16 -10.91
CA ALA A 181 -5.96 24.01 -9.75
C ALA A 181 -6.77 25.32 -9.83
N ALA A 182 -6.83 25.95 -11.02
CA ALA A 182 -7.60 27.16 -11.26
C ALA A 182 -9.12 26.91 -11.13
N ALA A 183 -9.61 25.73 -11.53
CA ALA A 183 -11.02 25.37 -11.43
C ALA A 183 -11.53 25.30 -9.98
N VAL A 184 -10.65 25.00 -9.02
CA VAL A 184 -11.01 24.88 -7.60
C VAL A 184 -11.27 26.25 -6.95
N LYS A 185 -10.87 27.37 -7.59
CA LYS A 185 -11.09 28.75 -7.14
C LYS A 185 -10.72 28.99 -5.66
N ALA A 186 -9.70 28.28 -5.16
CA ALA A 186 -9.22 28.46 -3.80
C ALA A 186 -8.45 29.78 -3.67
N SER A 187 -8.52 30.40 -2.48
CA SER A 187 -7.78 31.64 -2.21
C SER A 187 -6.35 31.34 -1.79
N PHE A 188 -5.38 31.89 -2.53
CA PHE A 188 -3.95 31.76 -2.28
C PHE A 188 -3.35 33.10 -1.84
N GLY A 189 -2.50 33.07 -0.81
CA GLY A 189 -1.71 34.20 -0.35
C GLY A 189 -0.45 34.47 -1.19
N PRO A 190 0.20 35.63 -0.99
CA PRO A 190 1.30 36.11 -1.82
C PRO A 190 2.60 35.30 -1.70
N HIS A 191 2.76 34.50 -0.65
CA HIS A 191 3.95 33.66 -0.44
C HIS A 191 3.68 32.15 -0.58
N GLU A 192 2.45 31.76 -0.93
CA GLU A 192 2.14 30.35 -1.19
C GLU A 192 2.16 30.04 -2.71
N ASP A 193 2.28 28.74 -3.03
CA ASP A 193 2.12 28.26 -4.40
C ASP A 193 0.68 28.49 -4.84
N SER A 194 0.53 29.12 -6.00
CA SER A 194 -0.75 29.48 -6.57
C SER A 194 -0.81 29.11 -8.06
N PRO A 195 -2.01 28.95 -8.63
CA PRO A 195 -2.18 28.67 -10.07
C PRO A 195 -1.52 29.74 -10.93
N GLU A 196 -1.54 31.00 -10.51
CA GLU A 196 -0.93 32.11 -11.25
C GLU A 196 0.59 31.97 -11.32
N ARG A 197 1.22 31.57 -10.21
CA ARG A 197 2.67 31.29 -10.18
C ARG A 197 3.03 30.14 -11.09
N LEU A 198 2.28 29.04 -11.01
CA LEU A 198 2.51 27.88 -11.87
C LEU A 198 2.35 28.26 -13.36
N ALA A 199 1.30 29.00 -13.72
CA ALA A 199 1.11 29.48 -15.08
C ALA A 199 2.25 30.40 -15.54
N ALA A 200 2.73 31.29 -14.68
CA ALA A 200 3.87 32.15 -15.00
C ALA A 200 5.13 31.32 -15.30
N ASP A 201 5.37 30.25 -14.53
CA ASP A 201 6.53 29.40 -14.74
C ASP A 201 6.39 28.48 -15.96
N ILE A 202 5.18 27.97 -16.24
CA ILE A 202 4.88 27.25 -17.49
C ILE A 202 5.19 28.14 -18.70
N ARG A 203 4.75 29.41 -18.68
CA ARG A 203 5.04 30.36 -19.76
C ARG A 203 6.54 30.62 -19.94
N LYS A 204 7.28 30.77 -18.84
CA LYS A 204 8.75 30.91 -18.89
C LYS A 204 9.42 29.67 -19.51
N ALA A 205 8.87 28.49 -19.23
CA ALA A 205 9.35 27.23 -19.78
C ALA A 205 8.90 26.99 -21.24
N GLY A 206 8.14 27.91 -21.83
CA GLY A 206 7.69 27.84 -23.23
C GLY A 206 6.32 27.16 -23.43
N GLY A 207 5.63 26.80 -22.36
CA GLY A 207 4.25 26.27 -22.41
C GLY A 207 3.25 27.40 -22.67
N ARG A 208 2.16 27.10 -23.38
CA ARG A 208 1.15 28.08 -23.80
C ARG A 208 -0.22 27.72 -23.25
#